data_AF-A0A1C6JNG8-F1
#
_entry.id   AF-A0A1C6JNG8-F1
#
_cell.length_a   1.000
_cell.length_b   1.000
_cell.length_c   1.000
_cell.angle_alpha   90.00
_cell.angle_beta   90.00
_cell.angle_gamma   90.00
#
_symmetry.space_group_name_H-M   'P 1'
#
loop_
_entity.id
_entity.type
_entity.pdbx_description
1 polymer ?
#
loop_
_entity_poly.entity_id
_entity_poly.type
_entity_poly.pdbx_seq_one_letter_code
_entity_poly.pdbx_strand_id
1 'polypeptide(L)'
;MENLWKTVTENVGFIVVIAITAAVLFAVAKLGEMWAGVTSSQQMRTKKIVTIGMMSALAFILQIFDFPVPFAPPFYKLDFSEVPVLICSFAMGPVAGVASELLKNVLKVLFRGTTTAFVGDYANFVIGCSFIIPAAILYFKHKTKKTAIIGCVAGTIIIAIFGSLFNAFYLLPAFSKLYGMPLESILEMGHAIFSGFEEFNILTFVALCVAPLNLLKGALVSVIVMLIYKPISRILHQV
;
A
#
# COMPACT_ATOMS: atom_id res chain seq x y z
N MET A 1 5.92 -8.17 -22.97
CA MET A 1 5.32 -6.88 -23.37
C MET A 1 4.00 -7.08 -24.13
N GLU A 2 3.93 -7.96 -25.14
CA GLU A 2 2.66 -8.24 -25.85
C GLU A 2 1.50 -8.69 -24.93
N ASN A 3 1.78 -9.59 -23.98
CA ASN A 3 0.77 -10.01 -22.99
C ASN A 3 0.28 -8.86 -22.10
N LEU A 4 1.14 -7.88 -21.76
CA LEU A 4 0.76 -6.73 -20.94
C LEU A 4 -0.19 -5.81 -21.70
N TRP A 5 0.14 -5.51 -22.96
CA TRP A 5 -0.72 -4.67 -23.80
C TRP A 5 -2.11 -5.26 -23.97
N LYS A 6 -2.20 -6.58 -24.18
CA LYS A 6 -3.47 -7.29 -24.23
C LYS A 6 -4.26 -7.12 -22.93
N THR A 7 -3.65 -7.39 -21.77
CA THR A 7 -4.31 -7.21 -20.47
C THR A 7 -4.74 -5.75 -20.22
N VAL A 8 -3.95 -4.76 -20.64
CA VAL A 8 -4.33 -3.34 -20.57
C VAL A 8 -5.56 -3.07 -21.43
N THR A 9 -5.59 -3.54 -22.67
CA THR A 9 -6.72 -3.31 -23.59
C THR A 9 -8.01 -4.01 -23.13
N GLU A 10 -7.91 -5.15 -22.48
CA GLU A 10 -9.05 -5.88 -21.92
C GLU A 10 -9.61 -5.21 -20.65
N ASN A 11 -8.79 -4.42 -19.95
CA ASN A 11 -9.13 -3.83 -18.65
C ASN A 11 -9.10 -2.29 -18.63
N VAL A 12 -9.26 -1.63 -19.78
CA VAL A 12 -9.16 -0.16 -19.90
C VAL A 12 -10.04 0.58 -18.89
N GLY A 13 -11.29 0.13 -18.69
CA GLY A 13 -12.19 0.72 -17.70
C GLY A 13 -11.63 0.68 -16.28
N PHE A 14 -10.95 -0.41 -15.90
CA PHE A 14 -10.32 -0.54 -14.59
C PHE A 14 -9.05 0.34 -14.49
N ILE A 15 -8.27 0.46 -15.56
CA ILE A 15 -7.12 1.39 -15.60
C ILE A 15 -7.56 2.84 -15.38
N VAL A 16 -8.70 3.25 -15.94
CA VAL A 16 -9.28 4.59 -15.68
C VAL A 16 -9.64 4.76 -14.21
N VAL A 17 -10.21 3.74 -13.57
CA VAL A 17 -10.48 3.77 -12.11
C VAL A 17 -9.17 3.94 -11.33
N ILE A 18 -8.11 3.20 -11.66
CA ILE A 18 -6.80 3.35 -11.02
C ILE A 18 -6.28 4.78 -11.15
N ALA A 19 -6.38 5.37 -12.33
CA ALA A 19 -5.91 6.74 -12.59
C ALA A 19 -6.70 7.79 -11.79
N ILE A 20 -8.03 7.66 -11.73
CA ILE A 20 -8.90 8.55 -10.93
C ILE A 20 -8.57 8.41 -9.44
N THR A 21 -8.47 7.19 -8.94
CA THR A 21 -8.12 6.93 -7.53
C THR A 21 -6.75 7.50 -7.19
N ALA A 22 -5.76 7.36 -8.08
CA ALA A 22 -4.44 7.97 -7.89
C ALA A 22 -4.55 9.50 -7.78
N ALA A 23 -5.29 10.16 -8.68
CA ALA A 23 -5.50 11.61 -8.63
C ALA A 23 -6.18 12.06 -7.32
N VAL A 24 -7.18 11.32 -6.86
CA VAL A 24 -7.85 11.58 -5.56
C VAL A 24 -6.87 11.41 -4.41
N LEU A 25 -6.08 10.34 -4.38
CA LEU A 25 -5.09 10.11 -3.32
C LEU A 25 -4.00 11.19 -3.30
N PHE A 26 -3.58 11.69 -4.47
CA PHE A 26 -2.69 12.86 -4.56
C PHE A 26 -3.34 14.12 -4.00
N ALA A 27 -4.62 14.37 -4.30
CA ALA A 27 -5.35 15.51 -3.75
C ALA A 27 -5.50 15.41 -2.22
N VAL A 28 -5.86 14.24 -1.70
CA VAL A 28 -5.94 13.97 -0.25
C VAL A 28 -4.58 14.15 0.42
N ALA A 29 -3.51 13.61 -0.17
CA ALA A 29 -2.17 13.78 0.36
C ALA A 29 -1.72 15.25 0.36
N LYS A 30 -2.07 16.02 -0.68
CA LYS A 30 -1.79 17.46 -0.76
C LYS A 30 -2.54 18.25 0.30
N LEU A 31 -3.83 17.96 0.51
CA LEU A 31 -4.61 18.56 1.60
C LEU A 31 -4.03 18.20 2.96
N GLY A 32 -3.56 16.95 3.12
CA GLY A 32 -2.84 16.49 4.30
C GLY A 32 -1.52 17.23 4.53
N GLU A 33 -0.74 17.49 3.48
CA GLU A 33 0.48 18.32 3.54
C GLU A 33 0.16 19.74 4.01
N MET A 34 -0.90 20.37 3.46
CA MET A 34 -1.34 21.71 3.85
C MET A 34 -1.77 21.75 5.33
N TRP A 35 -2.54 20.76 5.78
CA TRP A 35 -3.02 20.68 7.16
C TRP A 35 -1.91 20.38 8.18
N ALA A 36 -0.91 19.58 7.78
CA ALA A 36 0.24 19.26 8.62
C ALA A 36 1.33 20.36 8.61
N GLY A 37 1.16 21.43 7.84
CA GLY A 37 2.12 22.53 7.77
C GLY A 37 3.42 22.17 7.03
N VAL A 38 3.36 21.25 6.07
CA VAL A 38 4.53 20.85 5.27
C VAL A 38 4.92 21.99 4.33
N THR A 39 6.13 22.53 4.49
CA THR A 39 6.66 23.59 3.61
C THR A 39 7.68 23.00 2.63
N SER A 40 7.71 23.51 1.39
CA SER A 40 8.71 23.09 0.39
C SER A 40 9.39 24.30 -0.24
N SER A 41 10.72 24.42 -0.08
CA SER A 41 11.54 25.39 -0.82
C SER A 41 11.96 24.85 -2.20
N GLN A 42 12.52 25.72 -3.06
CA GLN A 42 12.93 25.32 -4.41
C GLN A 42 14.10 24.31 -4.42
N GLN A 43 15.08 24.44 -3.53
CA GLN A 43 16.14 23.44 -3.33
C GLN A 43 15.57 22.10 -2.83
N MET A 44 14.49 22.13 -2.06
CA MET A 44 13.78 20.92 -1.63
C MET A 44 13.07 20.20 -2.78
N ARG A 45 12.76 20.87 -3.90
CA ARG A 45 12.05 20.25 -5.03
C ARG A 45 12.88 19.21 -5.75
N THR A 46 14.13 19.53 -6.11
CA THR A 46 15.03 18.57 -6.78
C THR A 46 15.35 17.38 -5.87
N LYS A 47 15.66 17.67 -4.59
CA LYS A 47 15.89 16.62 -3.58
C LYS A 47 14.68 15.71 -3.41
N LYS A 48 13.46 16.26 -3.38
CA LYS A 48 12.21 15.49 -3.29
C LYS A 48 12.05 14.55 -4.49
N ILE A 49 12.26 15.01 -5.72
CA ILE A 49 12.16 14.18 -6.93
C ILE A 49 13.17 13.01 -6.88
N VAL A 50 14.45 13.30 -6.58
CA VAL A 50 15.49 12.26 -6.50
C VAL A 50 15.17 11.25 -5.40
N THR A 51 14.72 11.71 -4.23
CA THR A 51 14.36 10.84 -3.10
C THR A 51 13.17 9.95 -3.45
N ILE A 52 12.13 10.48 -4.10
CA ILE A 52 10.98 9.70 -4.58
C ILE A 52 11.47 8.62 -5.55
N GLY A 53 12.29 8.97 -6.56
CA GLY A 53 12.80 8.00 -7.52
C GLY A 53 13.61 6.87 -6.88
N MET A 54 14.55 7.22 -5.99
CA MET A 54 15.38 6.24 -5.27
C MET A 54 14.56 5.33 -4.37
N MET A 55 13.66 5.90 -3.56
CA MET A 55 12.83 5.13 -2.63
C MET A 55 11.82 4.24 -3.37
N SER A 56 11.28 4.71 -4.51
CA SER A 56 10.41 3.91 -5.38
C SER A 56 11.14 2.71 -5.97
N ALA A 57 12.38 2.90 -6.43
CA ALA A 57 13.19 1.82 -6.99
C ALA A 57 13.52 0.77 -5.92
N LEU A 58 13.91 1.21 -4.72
CA LEU A 58 14.13 0.31 -3.58
C LEU A 58 12.85 -0.42 -3.18
N ALA A 59 11.71 0.28 -3.10
CA ALA A 59 10.42 -0.31 -2.80
C ALA A 59 10.04 -1.38 -3.82
N PHE A 60 10.20 -1.09 -5.11
CA PHE A 60 9.97 -2.05 -6.19
C PHE A 60 10.84 -3.30 -6.06
N ILE A 61 12.14 -3.15 -5.78
CA ILE A 61 13.04 -4.29 -5.56
C ILE A 61 12.54 -5.15 -4.40
N LEU A 62 12.15 -4.55 -3.27
CA LEU A 62 11.60 -5.27 -2.13
C LEU A 62 10.24 -5.94 -2.45
N GLN A 63 9.41 -5.30 -3.28
CA GLN A 63 8.11 -5.84 -3.69
C GLN A 63 8.26 -7.10 -4.55
N ILE A 64 9.35 -7.24 -5.30
CA ILE A 64 9.62 -8.44 -6.10
C ILE A 64 9.85 -9.68 -5.22
N PHE A 65 10.32 -9.49 -3.99
CA PHE A 65 10.52 -10.56 -3.01
C PHE A 65 9.26 -10.78 -2.14
N ASP A 66 8.09 -10.58 -2.73
CA ASP A 66 6.82 -10.89 -2.08
C ASP A 66 6.69 -12.40 -1.82
N PHE A 67 6.02 -12.76 -0.73
CA PHE A 67 5.78 -14.15 -0.36
C PHE A 67 4.35 -14.35 0.15
N PRO A 68 3.73 -15.53 -0.11
CA PRO A 68 2.42 -15.84 0.42
C PRO A 68 2.49 -16.06 1.93
N VAL A 69 1.40 -15.75 2.63
CA VAL A 69 1.25 -16.03 4.07
C VAL A 69 0.45 -17.33 4.28
N PRO A 70 0.71 -18.10 5.36
CA PRO A 70 0.05 -19.39 5.56
C PRO A 70 -1.45 -19.29 5.91
N PHE A 71 -1.92 -18.11 6.33
CA PHE A 71 -3.28 -17.87 6.80
C PHE A 71 -4.16 -17.13 5.78
N ALA A 72 -3.72 -17.00 4.52
CA ALA A 72 -4.52 -16.41 3.45
C ALA A 72 -4.23 -17.09 2.10
N PRO A 73 -5.15 -17.01 1.11
CA PRO A 73 -4.90 -17.55 -0.22
C PRO A 73 -3.62 -17.00 -0.89
N PRO A 74 -2.97 -17.74 -1.80
CA PRO A 74 -1.65 -17.39 -2.35
C PRO A 74 -1.55 -16.07 -3.12
N PHE A 75 -2.68 -15.49 -3.54
CA PHE A 75 -2.72 -14.17 -4.18
C PHE A 75 -2.60 -13.02 -3.18
N TYR A 76 -2.83 -13.28 -1.88
CA TYR A 76 -2.47 -12.36 -0.81
C TYR A 76 -1.02 -12.56 -0.41
N LYS A 77 -0.20 -11.58 -0.78
CA LYS A 77 1.23 -11.61 -0.50
C LYS A 77 1.65 -10.51 0.44
N LEU A 78 2.71 -10.81 1.18
CA LEU A 78 3.37 -9.90 2.08
C LEU A 78 4.74 -9.52 1.49
N ASP A 79 5.11 -8.27 1.67
CA ASP A 79 6.35 -7.69 1.17
C ASP A 79 6.79 -6.54 2.08
N PHE A 80 8.02 -6.05 1.90
CA PHE A 80 8.59 -4.96 2.70
C PHE A 80 8.70 -3.64 1.93
N SER A 81 8.00 -3.50 0.79
CA SER A 81 8.14 -2.34 -0.09
C SER A 81 7.64 -1.03 0.53
N GLU A 82 6.74 -1.09 1.52
CA GLU A 82 6.24 0.07 2.23
C GLU A 82 7.28 0.66 3.19
N VAL A 83 8.36 -0.06 3.50
CA VAL A 83 9.45 0.47 4.34
C VAL A 83 10.12 1.67 3.65
N PRO A 84 10.68 1.57 2.43
CA PRO A 84 11.18 2.74 1.70
C PRO A 84 10.13 3.83 1.46
N VAL A 85 8.88 3.45 1.20
CA VAL A 85 7.81 4.44 0.96
C VAL A 85 7.49 5.23 2.22
N LEU A 86 7.37 4.58 3.38
CA LEU A 86 7.11 5.25 4.64
C LEU A 86 8.29 6.16 5.02
N ILE A 87 9.53 5.73 4.79
CA ILE A 87 10.72 6.57 4.97
C ILE A 87 10.63 7.82 4.07
N CYS A 88 10.30 7.64 2.79
CA CYS A 88 10.12 8.76 1.86
C CYS A 88 9.03 9.72 2.33
N SER A 89 7.91 9.16 2.78
CA SER A 89 6.76 9.91 3.29
C SER A 89 7.13 10.72 4.54
N PHE A 90 7.85 10.14 5.50
CA PHE A 90 8.35 10.83 6.69
C PHE A 90 9.44 11.88 6.37
N ALA A 91 10.24 11.65 5.33
CA ALA A 91 11.28 12.60 4.93
C ALA A 91 10.71 13.82 4.19
N MET A 92 9.76 13.59 3.27
CA MET A 92 9.39 14.57 2.22
C MET A 92 7.90 14.93 2.19
N GLY A 93 7.08 14.29 3.02
CA GLY A 93 5.64 14.55 3.17
C GLY A 93 4.75 13.50 2.51
N PRO A 94 3.44 13.48 2.85
CA PRO A 94 2.45 12.56 2.30
C PRO A 94 2.45 12.43 0.77
N VAL A 95 2.64 13.53 0.03
CA VAL A 95 2.63 13.49 -1.45
C VAL A 95 3.81 12.71 -2.00
N ALA A 96 4.99 12.81 -1.36
CA ALA A 96 6.14 11.99 -1.75
C ALA A 96 5.90 10.50 -1.46
N GLY A 97 5.21 10.20 -0.36
CA GLY A 97 4.76 8.85 -0.06
C GLY A 97 3.84 8.28 -1.14
N VAL A 98 2.76 8.99 -1.50
CA VAL A 98 1.82 8.55 -2.56
C VAL A 98 2.53 8.42 -3.91
N ALA A 99 3.42 9.36 -4.26
CA ALA A 99 4.21 9.27 -5.49
C ALA A 99 5.09 8.03 -5.50
N SER A 100 5.73 7.70 -4.38
CA SER A 100 6.61 6.54 -4.27
C SER A 100 5.83 5.22 -4.33
N GLU A 101 4.66 5.18 -3.69
CA GLU A 101 3.72 4.06 -3.71
C GLU A 101 3.16 3.80 -5.12
N LEU A 102 2.88 4.86 -5.88
CA LEU A 102 2.44 4.73 -7.26
C LEU A 102 3.57 4.23 -8.16
N LEU A 103 4.75 4.86 -8.06
CA LEU A 103 5.89 4.50 -8.92
C LEU A 103 6.35 3.07 -8.67
N LYS A 104 6.41 2.60 -7.42
CA LYS A 104 6.81 1.20 -7.15
C LYS A 104 5.87 0.19 -7.82
N ASN A 105 4.55 0.45 -7.78
CA ASN A 105 3.55 -0.44 -8.36
C ASN A 105 3.56 -0.38 -9.89
N VAL A 106 3.76 0.82 -10.47
CA VAL A 106 3.98 0.97 -11.91
C VAL A 106 5.23 0.19 -12.35
N LEU A 107 6.35 0.31 -11.65
CA LEU A 107 7.57 -0.46 -11.93
C LEU A 107 7.31 -1.96 -11.81
N LYS A 108 6.61 -2.41 -10.76
CA LYS A 108 6.25 -3.82 -10.58
C LYS A 108 5.45 -4.35 -11.77
N VAL A 109 4.43 -3.62 -12.21
CA VAL A 109 3.62 -4.00 -13.38
C VAL A 109 4.44 -4.01 -14.67
N LEU A 110 5.32 -3.02 -14.89
CA LEU A 110 6.14 -2.96 -16.11
C LEU A 110 7.15 -4.10 -16.21
N PHE A 111 7.78 -4.49 -15.09
CA PHE A 111 8.85 -5.48 -15.09
C PHE A 111 8.38 -6.91 -14.83
N ARG A 112 7.31 -7.11 -14.04
CA ARG A 112 6.78 -8.44 -13.67
C ARG A 112 5.41 -8.74 -14.26
N GLY A 113 4.75 -7.76 -14.87
CA GLY A 113 3.36 -7.88 -15.28
C GLY A 113 2.40 -7.92 -14.08
N THR A 114 1.17 -8.32 -14.35
CA THR A 114 0.14 -8.54 -13.33
C THR A 114 -0.34 -9.99 -13.40
N THR A 115 -0.52 -10.59 -12.22
CA THR A 115 -1.07 -11.95 -12.06
C THR A 115 -2.50 -11.94 -11.54
N THR A 116 -3.09 -10.76 -11.37
CA THR A 116 -4.39 -10.56 -10.72
C THR A 116 -5.26 -9.55 -11.48
N ALA A 117 -5.05 -9.43 -12.80
CA ALA A 117 -5.74 -8.47 -13.67
C ALA A 117 -5.70 -7.02 -13.12
N PHE A 118 -4.54 -6.59 -12.64
CA PHE A 118 -4.28 -5.31 -11.96
C PHE A 118 -4.94 -5.13 -10.59
N VAL A 119 -5.85 -5.99 -10.15
CA VAL A 119 -6.58 -5.81 -8.88
C VAL A 119 -5.65 -5.88 -7.68
N GLY A 120 -4.68 -6.80 -7.68
CA GLY A 120 -3.69 -6.90 -6.60
C GLY A 120 -2.72 -5.72 -6.57
N ASP A 121 -2.30 -5.23 -7.74
CA ASP A 121 -1.42 -4.06 -7.87
C ASP A 121 -2.13 -2.79 -7.39
N TYR A 122 -3.40 -2.65 -7.76
CA TYR A 122 -4.29 -1.59 -7.28
C TYR A 122 -4.53 -1.68 -5.78
N ALA A 123 -4.79 -2.89 -5.25
CA ALA A 123 -4.94 -3.12 -3.82
C ALA A 123 -3.68 -2.69 -3.06
N ASN A 124 -2.48 -3.09 -3.51
CA ASN A 124 -1.22 -2.69 -2.90
C ASN A 124 -1.10 -1.16 -2.83
N PHE A 125 -1.35 -0.47 -3.94
CA PHE A 125 -1.29 0.99 -4.01
C PHE A 125 -2.28 1.70 -3.06
N VAL A 126 -3.57 1.35 -3.10
CA VAL A 126 -4.61 2.06 -2.33
C VAL A 126 -4.50 1.74 -0.84
N ILE A 127 -4.28 0.46 -0.49
CA ILE A 127 -4.12 0.01 0.89
C ILE A 127 -2.82 0.59 1.47
N GLY A 128 -1.71 0.60 0.71
CA GLY A 128 -0.47 1.26 1.12
C GLY A 128 -0.64 2.77 1.34
N CYS A 129 -1.38 3.46 0.47
CA CYS A 129 -1.72 4.87 0.66
C CYS A 129 -2.53 5.12 1.95
N SER A 130 -3.46 4.22 2.29
CA SER A 130 -4.25 4.32 3.54
C SER A 130 -3.39 4.20 4.80
N PHE A 131 -2.23 3.54 4.72
CA PHE A 131 -1.26 3.47 5.80
C PHE A 131 -0.38 4.73 5.86
N ILE A 132 0.26 5.09 4.74
CA ILE A 132 1.33 6.09 4.70
C ILE A 132 0.84 7.53 4.84
N ILE A 133 -0.35 7.87 4.33
CA ILE A 133 -0.91 9.23 4.38
C ILE A 133 -1.17 9.65 5.84
N PRO A 134 -2.01 8.95 6.62
CA PRO A 134 -2.27 9.36 8.00
C PRO A 134 -1.02 9.28 8.87
N ALA A 135 -0.16 8.28 8.67
CA ALA A 135 1.09 8.15 9.40
C ALA A 135 1.99 9.38 9.20
N ALA A 136 2.17 9.82 7.96
CA ALA A 136 3.01 10.97 7.64
C ALA A 136 2.39 12.30 8.10
N ILE A 137 1.08 12.47 7.96
CA ILE A 137 0.38 13.66 8.46
C ILE A 137 0.63 13.84 9.97
N LEU A 138 0.45 12.76 10.76
CA LEU A 138 0.67 12.80 12.20
C LEU A 138 2.14 13.06 12.57
N TYR A 139 3.07 12.50 11.80
CA TYR A 139 4.49 12.75 11.99
C TYR A 139 4.87 14.21 11.73
N PHE A 140 4.38 14.80 10.63
CA PHE A 140 4.76 16.15 10.19
C PHE A 140 4.23 17.27 11.09
N LYS A 141 3.15 17.04 11.84
CA LYS A 141 2.68 18.01 12.84
C LYS A 141 3.74 18.37 13.87
N HIS A 142 4.45 17.37 14.39
CA HIS A 142 5.53 17.55 15.35
C HIS A 142 6.57 16.46 15.16
N LYS A 143 7.53 16.65 14.26
CA LYS A 143 8.52 15.62 13.90
C LYS A 143 9.34 15.16 15.12
N THR A 144 8.97 14.02 15.69
CA THR A 144 9.67 13.39 16.82
C THR A 144 9.53 11.87 16.69
N LYS A 145 10.37 11.12 17.42
CA LYS A 145 10.20 9.66 17.47
C LYS A 145 8.82 9.26 18.03
N LYS A 146 8.28 10.03 18.98
CA LYS A 146 6.96 9.77 19.58
C LYS A 146 5.85 9.88 18.54
N THR A 147 5.82 10.96 17.77
CA THR A 147 4.81 11.15 16.71
C THR A 147 5.00 10.19 15.55
N ALA A 148 6.23 9.74 15.26
CA ALA A 148 6.47 8.68 14.29
C ALA A 148 5.83 7.36 14.72
N ILE A 149 5.99 6.97 16.00
CA ILE A 149 5.34 5.78 16.58
C ILE A 149 3.81 5.94 16.52
N ILE A 150 3.28 7.08 16.96
CA ILE A 150 1.82 7.35 16.91
C ILE A 150 1.30 7.26 15.47
N GLY A 151 2.01 7.85 14.50
CA GLY A 151 1.68 7.77 13.09
C GLY A 151 1.66 6.33 12.57
N CYS A 152 2.68 5.54 12.91
CA CYS A 152 2.76 4.11 12.56
C CYS A 152 1.59 3.29 13.16
N VAL A 153 1.26 3.51 14.43
CA VAL A 153 0.15 2.81 15.11
C VAL A 153 -1.18 3.20 14.46
N ALA A 154 -1.43 4.50 14.28
CA ALA A 154 -2.65 5.00 13.63
C ALA A 154 -2.77 4.46 12.19
N GLY A 155 -1.68 4.51 11.42
CA GLY A 155 -1.63 3.93 10.07
C GLY A 155 -1.95 2.44 10.07
N THR A 156 -1.40 1.67 11.01
CA THR A 156 -1.62 0.22 11.13
C THR A 156 -3.08 -0.11 11.46
N ILE A 157 -3.73 0.70 12.28
CA ILE A 157 -5.16 0.55 12.56
C ILE A 157 -5.98 0.91 11.32
N ILE A 158 -5.63 1.99 10.62
CA ILE A 158 -6.34 2.45 9.43
C ILE A 158 -6.23 1.42 8.30
N ILE A 159 -5.05 0.90 8.00
CA ILE A 159 -4.86 -0.13 6.96
C ILE A 159 -5.64 -1.41 7.30
N ALA A 160 -5.72 -1.79 8.59
CA ALA A 160 -6.49 -2.95 9.01
C ALA A 160 -8.00 -2.75 8.79
N ILE A 161 -8.55 -1.60 9.18
CA ILE A 161 -9.97 -1.30 9.02
C ILE A 161 -10.31 -1.07 7.54
N PHE A 162 -9.65 -0.09 6.91
CA PHE A 162 -9.90 0.28 5.53
C PHE A 162 -9.59 -0.87 4.57
N GLY A 163 -8.44 -1.53 4.72
CA GLY A 163 -8.06 -2.64 3.86
C GLY A 163 -9.04 -3.82 3.96
N SER A 164 -9.56 -4.10 5.16
CA SER A 164 -10.58 -5.14 5.35
C SER A 164 -11.91 -4.77 4.68
N LEU A 165 -12.44 -3.58 4.95
CA LEU A 165 -13.69 -3.11 4.34
C LEU A 165 -13.57 -3.01 2.82
N PHE A 166 -12.45 -2.48 2.33
CA PHE A 166 -12.21 -2.34 0.90
C PHE A 166 -12.09 -3.70 0.21
N ASN A 167 -11.54 -4.71 0.88
CA ASN A 167 -11.57 -6.08 0.37
C ASN A 167 -12.99 -6.65 0.33
N ALA A 168 -13.76 -6.50 1.40
CA ALA A 168 -15.12 -7.03 1.49
C ALA A 168 -16.04 -6.46 0.40
N PHE A 169 -16.02 -5.14 0.22
CA PHE A 169 -17.01 -4.44 -0.62
C PHE A 169 -16.55 -4.19 -2.06
N TYR A 170 -15.24 -4.19 -2.33
CA TYR A 170 -14.74 -3.80 -3.65
C TYR A 170 -13.72 -4.79 -4.22
N LEU A 171 -12.61 -5.07 -3.54
CA LEU A 171 -11.51 -5.83 -4.15
C LEU A 171 -11.86 -7.29 -4.44
N LEU A 172 -12.52 -8.00 -3.52
CA LEU A 172 -12.91 -9.40 -3.77
C LEU A 172 -13.93 -9.52 -4.92
N PRO A 173 -15.01 -8.71 -4.97
CA PRO A 173 -15.90 -8.68 -6.14
C PRO A 173 -15.20 -8.26 -7.44
N ALA A 174 -14.33 -7.25 -7.41
CA ALA A 174 -13.60 -6.79 -8.58
C ALA A 174 -12.61 -7.86 -9.07
N PHE A 175 -11.92 -8.54 -8.16
CA PHE A 175 -11.04 -9.66 -8.46
C PHE A 175 -11.83 -10.80 -9.10
N SER A 176 -12.97 -11.18 -8.54
CA SER A 176 -13.84 -12.21 -9.11
C SER A 176 -14.25 -11.88 -10.55
N LYS A 177 -14.69 -10.64 -10.80
CA LYS A 177 -15.14 -10.20 -12.13
C LYS A 177 -14.03 -10.08 -13.16
N LEU A 178 -12.88 -9.51 -12.79
CA LEU A 178 -11.78 -9.21 -13.72
C LEU A 178 -10.87 -10.41 -13.95
N TYR A 179 -10.68 -11.24 -12.92
CA TYR A 179 -9.88 -12.46 -13.01
C TYR A 179 -10.69 -13.67 -13.51
N GLY A 180 -12.03 -13.57 -13.49
CA GLY A 180 -12.93 -14.63 -13.96
C GLY A 180 -13.09 -15.81 -12.99
N MET A 181 -12.68 -15.65 -11.74
CA MET A 181 -12.83 -16.66 -10.68
C MET A 181 -14.10 -16.38 -9.89
N PRO A 182 -15.05 -17.33 -9.76
CA PRO A 182 -16.23 -17.15 -8.93
C PRO A 182 -15.87 -16.77 -7.50
N LEU A 183 -16.68 -15.91 -6.88
CA LEU A 183 -16.42 -15.45 -5.52
C LEU A 183 -16.45 -16.62 -4.53
N GLU A 184 -17.33 -17.59 -4.78
CA GLU A 184 -17.46 -18.84 -4.03
C GLU A 184 -16.14 -19.61 -4.00
N SER A 185 -15.46 -19.75 -5.14
CA SER A 185 -14.15 -20.42 -5.21
C SER A 185 -13.08 -19.69 -4.39
N ILE A 186 -13.12 -18.36 -4.35
CA ILE A 186 -12.20 -17.57 -3.51
C ILE A 186 -12.46 -17.83 -2.03
N LEU A 187 -13.73 -17.89 -1.64
CA LEU A 187 -14.14 -18.18 -0.26
C LEU A 187 -13.75 -19.61 0.13
N GLU A 188 -13.93 -20.59 -0.77
CA GLU A 188 -13.49 -21.98 -0.58
C GLU A 188 -11.98 -22.08 -0.34
N MET A 189 -11.17 -21.30 -1.06
CA MET A 189 -9.71 -21.25 -0.80
C MET A 189 -9.40 -20.77 0.61
N GLY A 190 -10.16 -19.81 1.15
CA GLY A 190 -10.03 -19.37 2.53
C GLY A 190 -10.55 -20.40 3.53
N HIS A 191 -11.66 -21.05 3.21
CA HIS A 191 -12.27 -22.08 4.06
C HIS A 191 -11.37 -23.31 4.19
N ALA A 192 -10.66 -23.70 3.14
CA ALA A 192 -9.68 -24.78 3.17
C ALA A 192 -8.53 -24.52 4.15
N ILE A 193 -8.17 -23.24 4.37
CA ILE A 193 -7.16 -22.83 5.36
C ILE A 193 -7.75 -22.87 6.77
N PHE A 194 -9.02 -22.49 6.92
CA PHE A 194 -9.75 -22.40 8.19
C PHE A 194 -10.92 -23.39 8.25
N SER A 195 -10.63 -24.68 8.06
CA SER A 195 -11.64 -25.73 7.90
C SER A 195 -12.51 -25.98 9.14
N GLY A 196 -12.19 -25.36 10.28
CA GLY A 196 -12.95 -25.44 11.52
C GLY A 196 -14.13 -24.47 11.63
N PHE A 197 -14.36 -23.61 10.64
CA PHE A 197 -15.50 -22.68 10.61
C PHE A 197 -16.62 -23.25 9.73
N GLU A 198 -17.81 -23.45 10.29
CA GLU A 198 -18.96 -24.01 9.55
C GLU A 198 -19.51 -23.05 8.48
N GLU A 199 -19.51 -21.75 8.77
CA GLU A 199 -19.94 -20.70 7.84
C GLU A 199 -18.76 -19.84 7.39
N PHE A 200 -18.42 -19.92 6.10
CA PHE A 200 -17.31 -19.18 5.51
C PHE A 200 -17.78 -18.21 4.43
N ASN A 201 -18.23 -17.03 4.87
CA ASN A 201 -18.67 -15.94 3.99
C ASN A 201 -17.58 -14.86 3.85
N ILE A 202 -17.87 -13.80 3.09
CA ILE A 202 -16.94 -12.68 2.86
C ILE A 202 -16.46 -12.04 4.17
N LEU A 203 -17.34 -11.89 5.17
CA LEU A 203 -16.97 -11.29 6.45
C LEU A 203 -16.00 -12.19 7.21
N THR A 204 -16.26 -13.49 7.27
CA THR A 204 -15.35 -14.48 7.87
C THR A 204 -14.01 -14.49 7.15
N PHE A 205 -14.00 -14.50 5.81
CA PHE A 205 -12.78 -14.42 4.99
C PHE A 205 -11.97 -13.17 5.32
N VAL A 206 -12.62 -12.01 5.34
CA VAL A 206 -11.94 -10.74 5.60
C VAL A 206 -11.42 -10.66 7.02
N ALA A 207 -12.18 -11.15 8.01
CA ALA A 207 -11.76 -11.16 9.41
C ALA A 207 -10.58 -12.09 9.68
N LEU A 208 -10.49 -13.25 9.00
CA LEU A 208 -9.47 -14.27 9.26
C LEU A 208 -8.25 -14.19 8.33
N CYS A 209 -8.45 -13.80 7.07
CA CYS A 209 -7.37 -13.70 6.10
C CYS A 209 -6.85 -12.26 5.97
N VAL A 210 -7.75 -11.31 5.74
CA VAL A 210 -7.39 -9.95 5.29
C VAL A 210 -6.98 -9.04 6.46
N ALA A 211 -7.77 -9.01 7.53
CA ALA A 211 -7.49 -8.16 8.69
C ALA A 211 -6.15 -8.54 9.36
N PRO A 212 -5.83 -9.82 9.60
CA PRO A 212 -4.54 -10.21 10.17
C PRO A 212 -3.38 -9.90 9.24
N LEU A 213 -3.55 -10.07 7.92
CA LEU A 213 -2.53 -9.70 6.93
C LEU A 213 -2.23 -8.20 6.97
N ASN A 214 -3.25 -7.35 6.99
CA ASN A 214 -3.08 -5.89 7.02
C ASN A 214 -2.47 -5.41 8.34
N LEU A 215 -2.87 -6.01 9.48
CA LEU A 215 -2.24 -5.74 10.78
C LEU A 215 -0.78 -6.16 10.78
N LEU A 216 -0.47 -7.36 10.29
CA LEU A 216 0.89 -7.88 10.20
C LEU A 216 1.74 -6.99 9.30
N LYS A 217 1.21 -6.59 8.13
CA LYS A 217 1.90 -5.71 7.18
C LYS A 217 2.20 -4.35 7.81
N GLY A 218 1.20 -3.68 8.38
CA GLY A 218 1.38 -2.39 9.04
C GLY A 218 2.36 -2.47 10.22
N ALA A 219 2.25 -3.50 11.05
CA ALA A 219 3.13 -3.70 12.20
C ALA A 219 4.58 -3.97 11.79
N LEU A 220 4.83 -4.87 10.84
CA LEU A 220 6.18 -5.20 10.38
C LEU A 220 6.88 -3.99 9.77
N VAL A 221 6.19 -3.28 8.87
CA VAL A 221 6.72 -2.05 8.25
C VAL A 221 7.04 -1.01 9.32
N SER A 222 6.12 -0.81 10.26
CA SER A 222 6.30 0.12 11.38
C SER A 222 7.50 -0.23 12.24
N VAL A 223 7.66 -1.50 12.63
CA VAL A 223 8.79 -1.98 13.43
C VAL A 223 10.10 -1.74 12.71
N ILE A 224 10.20 -2.13 11.43
CA ILE A 224 11.42 -1.95 10.64
C ILE A 224 11.79 -0.47 10.55
N VAL A 225 10.85 0.41 10.21
CA VAL A 225 11.10 1.85 10.11
C VAL A 225 11.50 2.45 11.46
N MET A 226 10.91 1.99 12.57
CA MET A 226 11.27 2.46 13.90
C MET A 226 12.67 2.01 14.35
N LEU A 227 13.11 0.81 13.95
CA LEU A 227 14.46 0.32 14.23
C LEU A 227 15.53 1.18 13.53
N ILE A 228 15.27 1.57 12.27
CA ILE A 228 16.20 2.39 11.48
C ILE A 228 15.98 3.90 11.66
N TYR A 229 14.98 4.34 12.44
CA TYR A 229 14.64 5.75 12.66
C TYR A 229 15.84 6.58 13.12
N LYS A 230 16.62 6.09 14.08
CA LYS A 230 17.77 6.82 14.63
C LYS A 230 18.86 7.04 13.56
N PRO A 231 19.33 6.01 12.83
CA PRO A 231 20.23 6.18 11.68
C PRO A 231 19.75 7.20 10.63
N ILE A 232 18.47 7.16 10.26
CA ILE A 232 17.92 8.02 9.19
C ILE A 232 17.42 9.39 9.68
N SER A 233 17.39 9.63 11.00
CA SER A 233 16.83 10.84 11.60
C SER A 233 17.42 12.13 11.04
N ARG A 234 18.73 12.15 10.71
CA ARG A 234 19.36 13.30 10.05
C ARG A 234 18.70 13.64 8.72
N ILE A 235 18.27 12.64 7.95
CA ILE A 235 17.58 12.84 6.66
C ILE A 235 16.13 13.30 6.89
N LEU A 236 15.45 12.73 7.90
CA LEU A 236 14.04 13.04 8.20
C LEU A 236 13.79 14.47 8.72
N HIS A 237 14.79 15.05 9.42
CA HIS A 237 14.72 16.38 10.02
C HIS A 237 15.36 17.50 9.18
N GLN A 238 15.86 17.18 7.98
CA GLN A 238 16.45 18.17 7.07
C GLN A 238 15.42 18.99 6.27
N VAL A 239 14.13 18.67 6.43
CA VAL A 239 12.99 19.26 5.72
C VAL A 239 11.98 19.75 6.74
#